data_AF-A0A9E1JYI1-F1
#
_entry.id   AF-A0A9E1JYI1-F1
#
_cell.length_a   1.000
_cell.length_b   1.000
_cell.length_c   1.000
_cell.angle_alpha   90.00
_cell.angle_beta   90.00
_cell.angle_gamma   90.00
#
_symmetry.space_group_name_H-M   'P 1'
#
loop_
_entity.id
_entity.type
_entity.pdbx_description
1 polymer ?
#
loop_
_entity_poly.entity_id
_entity_poly.type
_entity_poly.pdbx_seq_one_letter_code
_entity_poly.pdbx_strand_id
1 'polypeptide(L)'
;MNNKIKFIFIFLALISVFYLIFVSPFFPNQNGNLGHDYDIWFPRMLSGVYHYFENGLTEIPWFTPSCCGGTMLYANPQYLFFSIPQFLNFYFDPITTIKITILIFASLGFLGAFLLSKNVFNLSKSSSIFMASFFLFNGFFAYRMIIGHLGYHSYMLLPFIAYFLFQPNQQASFTKNLFLAFSSSLLFSYILYSGGVHLLLPISISLVAILLLALIQDIEVNDQKSRIIITMIFILCITASKLNISFETLETFARDYYPLPGIDGITYSLWVPIKSIFFGPFTWMDTNNIFTNSKWTIQRHELELSITFIPLMIIILGGTLTISERANLSRRQKIYSLGLLLLCLLPLLINFYNPTWNAILKDIPIIRNSVMLVRWYIIYIPLFLLIAAIILNKLKYKKFIIPILIILMIYMKYDEDKNYYLEQSYDPEMAITAYNTFKESLMVPTISHITNQRELEFKDGKRLQGRDEMMGFGMSQINCNESLFGYLHEDFKKKGLLQINTAVTNLSNERYNMKNPACYVFPEENNCSPGDHFTFEQKEELMSFVSYKGFDFNMTKEQHFFNWLSLIAFTISSFYILIYILKVFIFKVLN
;
A
#
# COMPACT_ATOMS: atom_id res chain seq x y z
N MET A 1 15.42 15.73 -32.42
CA MET A 1 15.35 14.65 -31.41
C MET A 1 14.10 13.82 -31.64
N ASN A 2 14.21 12.50 -31.81
CA ASN A 2 13.07 11.59 -32.03
C ASN A 2 12.02 11.76 -30.91
N ASN A 3 10.73 11.72 -31.25
CA ASN A 3 9.61 11.86 -30.30
C ASN A 3 9.71 10.89 -29.11
N LYS A 4 10.25 9.68 -29.31
CA LYS A 4 10.50 8.72 -28.23
C LYS A 4 11.62 9.20 -27.28
N ILE A 5 12.74 9.65 -27.84
CA ILE A 5 13.88 10.19 -27.08
C ILE A 5 13.43 11.41 -26.25
N LYS A 6 12.60 12.30 -26.80
CA LYS A 6 12.03 13.43 -26.04
C LYS A 6 11.18 13.00 -24.85
N PHE A 7 10.39 11.94 -25.00
CA PHE A 7 9.59 11.42 -23.88
C PHE A 7 10.48 10.84 -22.78
N ILE A 8 11.49 10.04 -23.16
CA ILE A 8 12.45 9.45 -22.21
C ILE A 8 13.21 10.55 -21.47
N PHE A 9 13.70 11.57 -22.17
CA PHE A 9 14.40 12.69 -21.55
C PHE A 9 13.52 13.45 -20.54
N ILE A 10 12.25 13.73 -20.88
CA ILE A 10 11.30 14.37 -19.96
C ILE A 10 11.08 13.49 -18.72
N PHE A 11 10.89 12.19 -18.91
CA PHE A 11 10.72 11.25 -17.81
C PHE A 11 11.95 11.23 -16.89
N LEU A 12 13.16 11.08 -17.45
CA LEU A 12 14.41 11.07 -16.68
C LEU A 12 14.62 12.38 -15.92
N ALA A 13 14.31 13.52 -16.52
CA ALA A 13 14.37 14.81 -15.83
C ALA A 13 13.37 14.87 -14.66
N LEU A 14 12.12 14.47 -14.88
CA LEU A 14 11.08 14.50 -13.85
C LEU A 14 11.36 13.54 -12.69
N ILE A 15 11.80 12.32 -12.96
CA ILE A 15 12.12 11.36 -11.89
C ILE A 15 13.37 11.78 -11.10
N SER A 16 14.33 12.44 -11.75
CA SER A 16 15.50 13.01 -11.06
C SER A 16 15.09 14.16 -10.14
N VAL A 17 14.22 15.06 -10.60
CA VAL A 17 13.66 16.13 -9.76
C VAL A 17 12.84 15.55 -8.61
N PHE A 18 12.02 14.53 -8.88
CA PHE A 18 11.27 13.82 -7.84
C PHE A 18 12.20 13.24 -6.76
N TYR A 19 13.29 12.58 -7.17
CA TYR A 19 14.30 12.06 -6.26
C TYR A 19 14.90 13.16 -5.37
N LEU A 20 15.28 14.29 -5.97
CA LEU A 20 15.86 15.42 -5.23
C LEU A 20 14.90 16.04 -4.22
N ILE A 21 13.60 16.08 -4.53
CA ILE A 21 12.58 16.68 -3.65
C ILE A 21 12.12 15.72 -2.54
N PHE A 22 11.89 14.44 -2.84
CA PHE A 22 11.18 13.53 -1.94
C PHE A 22 11.99 12.32 -1.45
N VAL A 23 13.18 12.07 -2.00
CA VAL A 23 13.99 10.89 -1.64
C VAL A 23 15.31 11.30 -1.00
N SER A 24 16.11 12.09 -1.71
CA SER A 24 17.44 12.52 -1.24
C SER A 24 17.43 13.17 0.16
N PRO A 25 16.44 14.00 0.53
CA PRO A 25 16.46 14.69 1.83
C PRO A 25 15.97 13.84 3.02
N PHE A 26 15.38 12.67 2.79
CA PHE A 26 14.63 11.93 3.84
C PHE A 26 15.11 10.50 4.06
N PHE A 27 16.02 9.99 3.24
CA PHE A 27 16.48 8.60 3.29
C PHE A 27 18.01 8.51 3.35
N PRO A 28 18.67 8.72 4.50
CA PRO A 28 18.10 9.30 5.71
C PRO A 28 17.98 10.83 5.64
N ASN A 29 17.33 11.41 6.64
CA ASN A 29 17.34 12.87 6.84
C ASN A 29 18.72 13.37 7.29
N GLN A 30 18.86 14.68 7.47
CA GLN A 30 20.13 15.31 7.84
C GLN A 30 20.71 14.81 9.17
N ASN A 31 19.86 14.26 10.04
CA ASN A 31 20.25 13.70 11.34
C ASN A 31 20.55 12.19 11.26
N GLY A 32 20.48 11.56 10.08
CA GLY A 32 20.64 10.11 9.93
C GLY A 32 19.36 9.31 10.20
N ASN A 33 18.24 9.97 10.51
CA ASN A 33 16.98 9.32 10.90
C ASN A 33 16.02 9.16 9.71
N LEU A 34 14.95 8.39 9.93
CA LEU A 34 13.86 8.12 9.00
C LEU A 34 12.49 8.40 9.63
N GLY A 35 11.44 8.34 8.80
CA GLY A 35 10.06 8.34 9.27
C GLY A 35 9.80 7.23 10.29
N HIS A 36 9.03 7.54 11.34
CA HIS A 36 8.87 6.65 12.49
C HIS A 36 8.26 5.29 12.16
N ASP A 37 7.37 5.18 11.17
CA ASP A 37 6.74 3.91 10.82
C ASP A 37 7.70 2.90 10.18
N TYR A 38 8.92 3.32 9.83
CA TYR A 38 9.96 2.37 9.46
C TYR A 38 10.41 1.48 10.64
N ASP A 39 10.13 1.87 11.89
CA ASP A 39 10.29 1.04 13.08
C ASP A 39 9.44 -0.24 13.05
N ILE A 40 8.36 -0.24 12.26
CA ILE A 40 7.53 -1.41 11.99
C ILE A 40 8.13 -2.20 10.83
N TRP A 41 8.46 -1.54 9.73
CA TRP A 41 8.75 -2.23 8.47
C TRP A 41 10.16 -2.78 8.36
N PHE A 42 11.16 -2.13 8.94
CA PHE A 42 12.55 -2.61 8.84
C PHE A 42 12.73 -3.96 9.54
N PRO A 43 12.27 -4.16 10.79
CA PRO A 43 12.25 -5.48 11.42
C PRO A 43 11.44 -6.51 10.63
N ARG A 44 10.25 -6.13 10.11
CA ARG A 44 9.40 -7.06 9.36
C ARG A 44 10.04 -7.51 8.04
N MET A 45 10.68 -6.59 7.31
CA MET A 45 11.40 -6.92 6.08
C MET A 45 12.62 -7.82 6.38
N LEU A 46 13.37 -7.51 7.44
CA LEU A 46 14.49 -8.33 7.87
C LEU A 46 14.03 -9.74 8.30
N SER A 47 12.89 -9.85 8.99
CA SER A 47 12.29 -11.16 9.29
C SER A 47 11.91 -11.93 8.02
N GLY A 48 11.47 -11.22 6.97
CA GLY A 48 11.23 -11.82 5.66
C GLY A 48 12.52 -12.28 4.97
N VAL A 49 13.62 -11.54 5.14
CA VAL A 49 14.96 -11.95 4.65
C VAL A 49 15.39 -13.25 5.31
N TYR A 50 15.21 -13.37 6.63
CA TYR A 50 15.55 -14.58 7.39
C TYR A 50 14.71 -15.78 6.96
N HIS A 51 13.39 -15.60 6.82
CA HIS A 51 12.51 -16.65 6.29
C HIS A 51 12.93 -17.09 4.88
N TYR A 52 13.18 -16.14 3.98
CA TYR A 52 13.61 -16.43 2.60
C TYR A 52 14.94 -17.18 2.56
N PHE A 53 15.89 -16.85 3.43
CA PHE A 53 17.19 -17.52 3.48
C PHE A 53 17.06 -18.98 3.92
N GLU A 54 16.25 -19.26 4.95
CA GLU A 54 16.08 -20.62 5.47
C GLU A 54 15.17 -21.51 4.61
N ASN A 55 14.16 -20.94 3.95
CA ASN A 55 13.10 -21.72 3.29
C ASN A 55 12.94 -21.44 1.78
N GLY A 56 13.57 -20.40 1.24
CA GLY A 56 13.37 -19.96 -0.14
C GLY A 56 12.00 -19.30 -0.39
N LEU A 57 11.55 -19.34 -1.65
CA LEU A 57 10.25 -18.78 -2.09
C LEU A 57 9.14 -19.84 -2.25
N THR A 58 9.48 -21.12 -2.12
CA THR A 58 8.53 -22.23 -2.28
C THR A 58 7.66 -22.42 -1.05
N GLU A 59 8.20 -22.08 0.13
CA GLU A 59 7.49 -22.17 1.40
C GLU A 59 6.77 -20.86 1.74
N ILE A 60 5.47 -20.98 2.02
CA ILE A 60 4.66 -19.84 2.46
C ILE A 60 5.13 -19.41 3.85
N PRO A 61 5.42 -18.12 4.07
CA PRO A 61 5.79 -17.60 5.37
C PRO A 61 4.57 -17.49 6.26
N TRP A 62 4.09 -18.60 6.84
CA TRP A 62 2.90 -18.58 7.69
C TRP A 62 3.12 -17.74 8.95
N PHE A 63 4.27 -17.91 9.59
CA PHE A 63 4.56 -17.37 10.93
C PHE A 63 6.00 -16.85 11.04
N THR A 64 6.29 -16.10 12.10
CA THR A 64 7.65 -15.65 12.43
C THR A 64 7.91 -15.66 13.94
N PRO A 65 9.11 -16.07 14.40
CA PRO A 65 9.49 -15.97 15.81
C PRO A 65 9.96 -14.56 16.21
N SER A 66 10.17 -13.66 15.24
CA SER A 66 10.90 -12.39 15.41
C SER A 66 10.39 -11.49 16.52
N CYS A 67 9.07 -11.35 16.65
CA CYS A 67 8.48 -10.41 17.59
C CYS A 67 7.25 -10.99 18.26
N CYS A 68 6.84 -10.36 19.36
CA CYS A 68 5.71 -10.76 20.20
C CYS A 68 5.82 -12.20 20.76
N GLY A 69 7.02 -12.78 20.84
CA GLY A 69 7.18 -14.19 21.21
C GLY A 69 6.56 -15.17 20.21
N GLY A 70 6.43 -14.74 18.94
CA GLY A 70 5.79 -15.50 17.87
C GLY A 70 4.54 -14.80 17.33
N THR A 71 4.50 -14.53 16.02
CA THR A 71 3.37 -13.85 15.37
C THR A 71 3.11 -14.37 13.95
N MET A 72 2.05 -13.87 13.32
CA MET A 72 1.62 -14.23 11.97
C MET A 72 2.32 -13.38 10.91
N LEU A 73 2.78 -14.03 9.84
CA LEU A 73 3.30 -13.36 8.64
C LEU A 73 2.24 -13.35 7.54
N TYR A 74 1.96 -14.49 6.91
CA TYR A 74 1.05 -14.58 5.77
C TYR A 74 -0.39 -14.21 6.12
N ALA A 75 -0.83 -14.58 7.32
CA ALA A 75 -2.17 -14.34 7.81
C ALA A 75 -2.44 -12.87 8.18
N ASN A 76 -1.39 -12.08 8.41
CA ASN A 76 -1.56 -10.67 8.69
C ASN A 76 -1.80 -9.90 7.37
N PRO A 77 -2.97 -9.25 7.19
CA PRO A 77 -3.32 -8.60 5.94
C PRO A 77 -2.41 -7.40 5.59
N GLN A 78 -1.68 -6.86 6.58
CA GLN A 78 -0.76 -5.74 6.38
C GLN A 78 0.65 -6.20 6.01
N TYR A 79 1.02 -7.46 6.23
CA TYR A 79 2.38 -7.92 5.89
C TYR A 79 2.59 -7.95 4.38
N LEU A 80 3.80 -7.54 3.99
CA LEU A 80 4.20 -7.26 2.62
C LEU A 80 5.24 -8.24 2.07
N PHE A 81 5.34 -9.45 2.62
CA PHE A 81 6.36 -10.41 2.20
C PHE A 81 6.35 -10.66 0.67
N PHE A 82 5.17 -10.80 0.07
CA PHE A 82 5.03 -10.95 -1.38
C PHE A 82 4.92 -9.58 -2.07
N SER A 83 5.98 -8.79 -1.97
CA SER A 83 6.04 -7.44 -2.56
C SER A 83 7.41 -7.10 -3.14
N ILE A 84 7.46 -6.06 -3.97
CA ILE A 84 8.71 -5.51 -4.50
C ILE A 84 9.66 -5.02 -3.39
N PRO A 85 9.24 -4.25 -2.36
CA PRO A 85 10.18 -3.87 -1.30
C PRO A 85 10.78 -5.07 -0.58
N GLN A 86 10.00 -6.11 -0.27
CA GLN A 86 10.56 -7.33 0.33
C GLN A 86 11.56 -8.02 -0.61
N PHE A 87 11.19 -8.17 -1.89
CA PHE A 87 12.06 -8.80 -2.89
C PHE A 87 13.40 -8.08 -3.04
N LEU A 88 13.37 -6.74 -3.06
CA LEU A 88 14.59 -5.92 -3.10
C LEU A 88 15.41 -6.08 -1.82
N ASN A 89 14.77 -6.19 -0.65
CA ASN A 89 15.49 -6.34 0.62
C ASN A 89 16.28 -7.65 0.73
N PHE A 90 15.91 -8.69 -0.01
CA PHE A 90 16.73 -9.89 -0.13
C PHE A 90 18.15 -9.59 -0.65
N TYR A 91 18.31 -8.54 -1.44
CA TYR A 91 19.57 -8.20 -2.13
C TYR A 91 20.22 -6.90 -1.66
N PHE A 92 19.43 -5.93 -1.19
CA PHE A 92 19.90 -4.61 -0.77
C PHE A 92 19.55 -4.34 0.68
N ASP A 93 20.35 -3.49 1.32
CA ASP A 93 20.05 -2.98 2.65
C ASP A 93 18.66 -2.29 2.69
N PRO A 94 18.03 -2.18 3.88
CA PRO A 94 16.70 -1.61 4.00
C PRO A 94 16.57 -0.19 3.43
N ILE A 95 17.56 0.70 3.60
CA ILE A 95 17.48 2.08 3.11
C ILE A 95 17.51 2.10 1.58
N THR A 96 18.48 1.41 0.97
CA THR A 96 18.59 1.32 -0.49
C THR A 96 17.34 0.70 -1.10
N THR A 97 16.80 -0.34 -0.46
CA THR A 97 15.54 -0.99 -0.83
C THR A 97 14.38 0.00 -0.93
N ILE A 98 14.21 0.85 0.09
CA ILE A 98 13.14 1.85 0.10
C ILE A 98 13.33 2.87 -1.01
N LYS A 99 14.55 3.39 -1.20
CA LYS A 99 14.85 4.35 -2.29
C LYS A 99 14.47 3.79 -3.65
N ILE A 100 14.89 2.56 -3.94
CA ILE A 100 14.58 1.88 -5.21
C ILE A 100 13.07 1.65 -5.33
N THR A 101 12.41 1.20 -4.26
CA THR A 101 10.95 1.00 -4.26
C THR A 101 10.20 2.29 -4.60
N ILE A 102 10.56 3.41 -3.98
CA ILE A 102 9.96 4.71 -4.26
C ILE A 102 10.11 5.07 -5.74
N LEU A 103 11.32 4.94 -6.30
CA LEU A 103 11.60 5.29 -7.69
C LEU A 103 10.88 4.37 -8.69
N ILE A 104 10.80 3.06 -8.40
CA ILE A 104 10.06 2.10 -9.23
C ILE A 104 8.58 2.48 -9.26
N PHE A 105 7.94 2.66 -8.10
CA PHE A 105 6.50 2.94 -8.06
C PHE A 105 6.16 4.35 -8.56
N ALA A 106 7.03 5.34 -8.33
CA ALA A 106 6.95 6.66 -8.95
C ALA A 106 6.95 6.56 -10.49
N SER A 107 7.89 5.77 -11.03
CA SER A 107 8.00 5.52 -12.48
C SER A 107 6.78 4.79 -13.04
N LEU A 108 6.27 3.80 -12.31
CA LEU A 108 5.07 3.06 -12.70
C LEU A 108 3.84 3.98 -12.70
N GLY A 109 3.67 4.83 -11.69
CA GLY A 109 2.58 5.79 -11.64
C GLY A 109 2.64 6.80 -12.79
N PHE A 110 3.83 7.33 -13.10
CA PHE A 110 4.02 8.21 -14.26
C PHE A 110 3.64 7.51 -15.56
N LEU A 111 4.18 6.32 -15.82
CA LEU A 111 3.95 5.58 -17.06
C LEU A 111 2.48 5.15 -17.19
N GLY A 112 1.88 4.63 -16.12
CA GLY A 112 0.47 4.25 -16.09
C GLY A 112 -0.45 5.45 -16.36
N ALA A 113 -0.20 6.60 -15.73
CA ALA A 113 -1.00 7.81 -15.93
C ALA A 113 -0.84 8.38 -17.35
N PHE A 114 0.37 8.30 -17.91
CA PHE A 114 0.60 8.65 -19.31
C PHE A 114 -0.18 7.72 -20.25
N LEU A 115 -0.11 6.41 -20.06
CA LEU A 115 -0.78 5.42 -20.92
C LEU A 115 -2.30 5.50 -20.80
N LEU A 116 -2.84 5.61 -19.59
CA LEU A 116 -4.27 5.80 -19.32
C LEU A 116 -4.80 7.01 -20.10
N SER A 117 -4.21 8.18 -19.89
CA SER A 117 -4.65 9.41 -20.56
C SER A 117 -4.45 9.38 -22.08
N LYS A 118 -3.34 8.80 -22.56
CA LYS A 118 -3.00 8.78 -23.99
C LYS A 118 -3.85 7.81 -24.80
N ASN A 119 -4.11 6.62 -24.24
CA ASN A 119 -4.67 5.48 -24.97
C ASN A 119 -6.13 5.17 -24.61
N VAL A 120 -6.56 5.50 -23.39
CA VAL A 120 -7.98 5.36 -23.01
C VAL A 120 -8.72 6.64 -23.33
N PHE A 121 -8.27 7.77 -22.78
CA PHE A 121 -8.91 9.08 -22.99
C PHE A 121 -8.52 9.77 -24.31
N ASN A 122 -7.68 9.13 -25.12
CA ASN A 122 -7.19 9.65 -26.40
C ASN A 122 -6.64 11.09 -26.34
N LEU A 123 -6.03 11.47 -25.21
CA LEU A 123 -5.51 12.82 -25.05
C LEU A 123 -4.27 13.04 -25.91
N SER A 124 -3.94 14.30 -26.17
CA SER A 124 -2.68 14.66 -26.83
C SER A 124 -1.48 14.28 -25.95
N LYS A 125 -0.33 14.01 -26.57
CA LYS A 125 0.90 13.69 -25.84
C LYS A 125 1.24 14.72 -24.76
N SER A 126 1.01 16.01 -25.02
CA SER A 126 1.27 17.07 -24.04
C SER A 126 0.34 16.95 -22.83
N SER A 127 -0.97 16.80 -23.04
CA SER A 127 -1.93 16.60 -21.94
C SER A 127 -1.68 15.32 -21.16
N SER A 128 -1.22 14.25 -21.83
CA SER A 128 -0.80 13.02 -21.14
C SER A 128 0.46 13.21 -20.30
N ILE A 129 1.42 14.03 -20.75
CA ILE A 129 2.59 14.41 -19.93
C ILE A 129 2.15 15.23 -18.71
N PHE A 130 1.17 16.13 -18.85
CA PHE A 130 0.59 16.86 -17.70
C PHE A 130 0.01 15.87 -16.68
N MET A 131 -0.89 14.97 -17.11
CA MET A 131 -1.49 13.95 -16.24
C MET A 131 -0.42 13.11 -15.52
N ALA A 132 0.57 12.63 -16.28
CA ALA A 132 1.64 11.79 -15.74
C ALA A 132 2.54 12.54 -14.74
N SER A 133 2.90 13.79 -15.04
CA SER A 133 3.77 14.59 -14.18
C SER A 133 3.08 14.95 -12.88
N PHE A 134 1.81 15.38 -12.92
CA PHE A 134 1.09 15.72 -11.69
C PHE A 134 0.76 14.49 -10.85
N PHE A 135 0.48 13.34 -11.47
CA PHE A 135 0.30 12.09 -10.73
C PHE A 135 1.61 11.61 -10.11
N LEU A 136 2.76 11.76 -10.79
CA LEU A 136 4.08 11.45 -10.22
C LEU A 136 4.35 12.24 -8.93
N PHE A 137 4.01 13.53 -8.90
CA PHE A 137 4.26 14.44 -7.77
C PHE A 137 3.09 14.53 -6.77
N ASN A 138 2.18 13.55 -6.73
CA ASN A 138 1.06 13.57 -5.79
C ASN A 138 1.56 13.41 -4.34
N GLY A 139 1.03 14.23 -3.42
CA GLY A 139 1.43 14.23 -2.01
C GLY A 139 1.09 12.92 -1.28
N PHE A 140 -0.01 12.25 -1.67
CA PHE A 140 -0.45 11.02 -1.01
C PHE A 140 0.64 9.95 -1.01
N PHE A 141 1.26 9.71 -2.17
CA PHE A 141 2.35 8.76 -2.31
C PHE A 141 3.62 9.25 -1.63
N ALA A 142 4.08 10.47 -1.95
CA ALA A 142 5.37 10.97 -1.49
C ALA A 142 5.48 10.98 0.05
N TYR A 143 4.51 11.58 0.73
CA TYR A 143 4.57 11.79 2.17
C TYR A 143 4.29 10.54 2.99
N ARG A 144 3.52 9.59 2.45
CA ARG A 144 3.35 8.26 3.07
C ARG A 144 4.61 7.42 2.94
N MET A 145 5.29 7.50 1.81
CA MET A 145 6.60 6.86 1.70
C MET A 145 7.60 7.50 2.67
N ILE A 146 7.69 8.83 2.75
CA ILE A 146 8.61 9.51 3.68
C ILE A 146 8.37 9.11 5.14
N ILE A 147 7.11 8.99 5.59
CA ILE A 147 6.82 8.67 6.99
C ILE A 147 7.02 7.20 7.35
N GLY A 148 7.05 6.29 6.36
CA GLY A 148 7.16 4.85 6.59
C GLY A 148 5.89 4.04 6.35
N HIS A 149 4.85 4.63 5.75
CA HIS A 149 3.63 3.91 5.34
C HIS A 149 3.88 3.03 4.10
N LEU A 150 4.77 2.04 4.22
CA LEU A 150 5.37 1.32 3.10
C LEU A 150 4.33 0.64 2.22
N GLY A 151 3.29 -0.01 2.76
CA GLY A 151 2.24 -0.68 1.97
C GLY A 151 1.49 0.23 0.97
N TYR A 152 1.59 1.55 1.12
CA TYR A 152 0.93 2.52 0.25
C TYR A 152 1.65 2.76 -1.08
N HIS A 153 2.85 2.21 -1.28
CA HIS A 153 3.55 2.28 -2.57
C HIS A 153 2.69 1.77 -3.73
N SER A 154 1.86 0.75 -3.46
CA SER A 154 0.96 0.10 -4.41
C SER A 154 -0.12 1.02 -4.99
N TYR A 155 -0.41 2.17 -4.36
CA TYR A 155 -1.33 3.18 -4.90
C TYR A 155 -0.90 3.67 -6.30
N MET A 156 0.39 3.74 -6.56
CA MET A 156 0.91 4.20 -7.85
C MET A 156 0.58 3.23 -9.01
N LEU A 157 0.09 2.03 -8.74
CA LEU A 157 -0.40 1.10 -9.76
C LEU A 157 -1.79 1.45 -10.29
N LEU A 158 -2.57 2.30 -9.60
CA LEU A 158 -3.95 2.63 -9.95
C LEU A 158 -4.11 3.03 -11.44
N PRO A 159 -3.31 3.95 -12.01
CA PRO A 159 -3.45 4.31 -13.41
C PRO A 159 -3.14 3.17 -14.38
N PHE A 160 -2.23 2.26 -14.02
CA PHE A 160 -1.92 1.07 -14.83
C PHE A 160 -3.07 0.07 -14.81
N ILE A 161 -3.66 -0.18 -13.64
CA ILE A 161 -4.85 -1.02 -13.50
C ILE A 161 -5.97 -0.45 -14.38
N ALA A 162 -6.24 0.86 -14.25
CA ALA A 162 -7.23 1.54 -15.09
C ALA A 162 -6.91 1.45 -16.59
N TYR A 163 -5.63 1.59 -16.97
CA TYR A 163 -5.19 1.48 -18.36
C TYR A 163 -5.50 0.08 -18.93
N PHE A 164 -5.09 -0.99 -18.26
CA PHE A 164 -5.33 -2.36 -18.73
C PHE A 164 -6.83 -2.68 -18.76
N LEU A 165 -7.58 -2.23 -17.75
CA LEU A 165 -9.00 -2.50 -17.64
C LEU A 165 -9.83 -1.75 -18.70
N PHE A 166 -9.53 -0.48 -18.94
CA PHE A 166 -10.37 0.40 -19.76
C PHE A 166 -9.83 0.71 -21.16
N GLN A 167 -8.74 0.06 -21.60
CA GLN A 167 -8.25 0.23 -22.97
C GLN A 167 -9.34 -0.12 -24.00
N PRO A 168 -9.73 0.82 -24.89
CA PRO A 168 -10.66 0.57 -25.98
C PRO A 168 -10.11 -0.49 -26.94
N ASN A 169 -10.97 -1.39 -27.43
CA ASN A 169 -10.52 -2.59 -28.12
C ASN A 169 -11.41 -2.96 -29.32
N GLN A 170 -11.73 -1.99 -30.17
CA GLN A 170 -12.63 -2.14 -31.34
C GLN A 170 -12.24 -3.27 -32.33
N GLN A 171 -11.03 -3.84 -32.25
CA GLN A 171 -10.58 -4.98 -33.07
C GLN A 171 -9.63 -5.96 -32.32
N ALA A 172 -9.71 -6.05 -31.00
CA ALA A 172 -8.77 -6.93 -30.30
C ALA A 172 -9.16 -8.39 -30.36
N SER A 173 -8.17 -9.22 -30.70
CA SER A 173 -8.28 -10.66 -30.51
C SER A 173 -8.58 -10.98 -29.04
N PHE A 174 -9.34 -12.07 -28.83
CA PHE A 174 -9.57 -12.66 -27.52
C PHE A 174 -8.27 -12.78 -26.69
N THR A 175 -7.15 -13.09 -27.37
CA THR A 175 -5.84 -13.20 -26.73
C THR A 175 -5.32 -11.92 -26.10
N LYS A 176 -5.47 -10.78 -26.78
CA LYS A 176 -5.13 -9.48 -26.20
C LYS A 176 -6.06 -9.15 -25.04
N ASN A 177 -7.35 -9.48 -25.13
CA ASN A 177 -8.30 -9.18 -24.06
C ASN A 177 -7.97 -9.96 -22.77
N LEU A 178 -7.56 -11.23 -22.89
CA LEU A 178 -7.05 -12.03 -21.77
C LEU A 178 -5.76 -11.45 -21.18
N PHE A 179 -4.81 -11.04 -22.02
CA PHE A 179 -3.58 -10.41 -21.56
C PHE A 179 -3.87 -9.16 -20.70
N LEU A 180 -4.77 -8.30 -21.17
CA LEU A 180 -5.17 -7.10 -20.45
C LEU A 180 -5.90 -7.44 -19.13
N ALA A 181 -6.81 -8.42 -19.15
CA ALA A 181 -7.52 -8.87 -17.96
C ALA A 181 -6.55 -9.43 -16.90
N PHE A 182 -5.70 -10.38 -17.26
CA PHE A 182 -4.72 -10.98 -16.34
C PHE A 182 -3.71 -9.96 -15.82
N SER A 183 -3.27 -9.01 -16.67
CA SER A 183 -2.37 -7.94 -16.22
C SER A 183 -3.07 -7.06 -15.18
N SER A 184 -4.33 -6.69 -15.41
CA SER A 184 -5.12 -5.95 -14.43
C SER A 184 -5.34 -6.73 -13.13
N SER A 185 -5.61 -8.05 -13.23
CA SER A 185 -5.80 -8.91 -12.06
C SER A 185 -4.53 -9.03 -11.22
N LEU A 186 -3.38 -9.29 -11.83
CA LEU A 186 -2.12 -9.40 -11.07
C LEU A 186 -1.73 -8.08 -10.40
N LEU A 187 -1.89 -6.95 -11.09
CA LEU A 187 -1.60 -5.64 -10.52
C LEU A 187 -2.54 -5.29 -9.36
N PHE A 188 -3.83 -5.65 -9.46
CA PHE A 188 -4.78 -5.42 -8.37
C PHE A 188 -4.53 -6.38 -7.20
N SER A 189 -4.32 -7.66 -7.46
CA SER A 189 -3.98 -8.65 -6.43
C SER A 189 -2.69 -8.29 -5.68
N TYR A 190 -1.71 -7.71 -6.37
CA TYR A 190 -0.48 -7.20 -5.74
C TYR A 190 -0.77 -6.22 -4.61
N ILE A 191 -1.83 -5.40 -4.70
CA ILE A 191 -2.17 -4.44 -3.63
C ILE A 191 -2.42 -5.17 -2.30
N LEU A 192 -3.13 -6.30 -2.32
CA LEU A 192 -3.36 -7.11 -1.11
C LEU A 192 -2.08 -7.80 -0.63
N TYR A 193 -1.32 -8.42 -1.55
CA TYR A 193 -0.10 -9.14 -1.20
C TYR A 193 1.02 -8.23 -0.68
N SER A 194 1.01 -6.96 -1.08
CA SER A 194 1.96 -5.92 -0.65
C SER A 194 1.54 -5.14 0.60
N GLY A 195 0.51 -5.59 1.32
CA GLY A 195 0.07 -4.96 2.58
C GLY A 195 -0.85 -3.75 2.41
N GLY A 196 -1.24 -3.42 1.17
CA GLY A 196 -2.12 -2.30 0.83
C GLY A 196 -3.61 -2.56 1.07
N VAL A 197 -3.98 -3.36 2.09
CA VAL A 197 -5.39 -3.74 2.35
C VAL A 197 -6.33 -2.53 2.49
N HIS A 198 -5.86 -1.45 3.12
CA HIS A 198 -6.61 -0.20 3.31
C HIS A 198 -6.86 0.57 2.01
N LEU A 199 -6.17 0.22 0.92
CA LEU A 199 -6.31 0.83 -0.40
C LEU A 199 -7.30 0.11 -1.31
N LEU A 200 -7.69 -1.13 -1.01
CA LEU A 200 -8.50 -1.95 -1.92
C LEU A 200 -9.83 -1.29 -2.29
N LEU A 201 -10.59 -0.81 -1.30
CA LEU A 201 -11.86 -0.12 -1.53
C LEU A 201 -11.67 1.26 -2.20
N PRO A 202 -10.80 2.16 -1.70
CA PRO A 202 -10.54 3.43 -2.37
C PRO A 202 -10.06 3.29 -3.84
N ILE A 203 -9.20 2.31 -4.14
CA ILE A 203 -8.74 2.05 -5.52
C ILE A 203 -9.90 1.54 -6.36
N SER A 204 -10.72 0.61 -5.87
CA SER A 204 -11.91 0.12 -6.59
C SER A 204 -12.87 1.26 -6.94
N ILE A 205 -13.14 2.14 -5.98
CA ILE A 205 -13.98 3.33 -6.19
C ILE A 205 -13.33 4.27 -7.20
N SER A 206 -12.03 4.48 -7.14
CA SER A 206 -11.30 5.29 -8.11
C SER A 206 -11.42 4.73 -9.53
N LEU A 207 -11.36 3.40 -9.70
CA LEU A 207 -11.56 2.75 -11.00
C LEU A 207 -12.98 2.98 -11.54
N VAL A 208 -14.00 2.90 -10.68
CA VAL A 208 -15.38 3.25 -11.06
C VAL A 208 -15.50 4.73 -11.44
N ALA A 209 -14.84 5.63 -10.70
CA ALA A 209 -14.82 7.06 -11.02
C ALA A 209 -14.20 7.32 -12.41
N ILE A 210 -13.06 6.67 -12.70
CA ILE A 210 -12.38 6.76 -14.00
C ILE A 210 -13.27 6.21 -15.12
N LEU A 211 -13.95 5.08 -14.87
CA LEU A 211 -14.88 4.49 -15.83
C LEU A 211 -16.05 5.43 -16.14
N LEU A 212 -16.68 6.01 -15.11
CA LEU A 212 -17.76 6.97 -15.30
C LEU A 212 -17.29 8.20 -16.06
N LEU A 213 -16.08 8.69 -15.76
CA LEU A 213 -15.48 9.80 -16.51
C LEU A 213 -15.25 9.43 -17.98
N ALA A 214 -14.80 8.21 -18.28
CA ALA A 214 -14.64 7.73 -19.65
C ALA A 214 -15.98 7.66 -20.39
N LEU A 215 -17.03 7.15 -19.73
CA LEU A 215 -18.39 7.10 -20.27
C LEU A 215 -19.00 8.49 -20.50
N ILE A 216 -18.68 9.48 -19.65
CA ILE A 216 -19.09 10.88 -19.86
C ILE A 216 -18.44 11.45 -21.12
N GLN A 217 -17.21 11.04 -21.44
CA GLN A 217 -16.51 11.43 -22.68
C GLN A 217 -16.93 10.59 -23.91
N ASP A 218 -18.03 9.84 -23.82
CA ASP A 218 -18.53 8.95 -24.88
C ASP A 218 -17.48 7.93 -25.38
N ILE A 219 -16.54 7.53 -24.51
CA ILE A 219 -15.57 6.48 -24.81
C ILE A 219 -16.31 5.13 -24.76
N GLU A 220 -16.12 4.31 -25.79
CA GLU A 220 -16.81 3.03 -25.93
C GLU A 220 -16.23 1.95 -24.98
N VAL A 221 -17.10 1.38 -24.15
CA VAL A 221 -16.75 0.42 -23.07
C VAL A 221 -17.33 -0.99 -23.31
N ASN A 222 -18.15 -1.20 -24.35
CA ASN A 222 -18.90 -2.46 -24.50
C ASN A 222 -17.99 -3.72 -24.53
N ASP A 223 -16.85 -3.65 -25.22
CA ASP A 223 -15.86 -4.74 -25.28
C ASP A 223 -15.09 -4.98 -23.97
N GLN A 224 -15.27 -4.10 -22.98
CA GLN A 224 -14.56 -4.12 -21.71
C GLN A 224 -15.33 -4.90 -20.62
N LYS A 225 -16.63 -5.17 -20.81
CA LYS A 225 -17.45 -5.89 -19.82
C LYS A 225 -16.90 -7.28 -19.51
N SER A 226 -16.55 -8.04 -20.54
CA SER A 226 -15.94 -9.37 -20.38
C SER A 226 -14.58 -9.28 -19.68
N ARG A 227 -13.78 -8.25 -20.01
CA ARG A 227 -12.49 -8.00 -19.35
C ARG A 227 -12.67 -7.70 -17.87
N ILE A 228 -13.63 -6.86 -17.49
CA ILE A 228 -13.93 -6.55 -16.08
C ILE A 228 -14.33 -7.81 -15.33
N ILE A 229 -15.23 -8.63 -15.89
CA ILE A 229 -15.68 -9.88 -15.26
C ILE A 229 -14.51 -10.85 -15.06
N ILE A 230 -13.72 -11.11 -16.11
CA ILE A 230 -12.53 -11.97 -16.01
C ILE A 230 -11.55 -11.42 -14.97
N THR A 231 -11.34 -10.10 -14.97
CA THR A 231 -10.44 -9.43 -14.03
C THR A 231 -10.89 -9.67 -12.58
N MET A 232 -12.18 -9.49 -12.29
CA MET A 232 -12.75 -9.68 -10.96
C MET A 232 -12.65 -11.14 -10.49
N ILE A 233 -13.00 -12.09 -11.37
CA ILE A 233 -12.89 -13.53 -11.06
C ILE A 233 -11.44 -13.87 -10.70
N PHE A 234 -10.47 -13.45 -11.52
CA PHE A 234 -9.08 -13.77 -11.27
C PHE A 234 -8.50 -13.04 -10.05
N ILE A 235 -8.93 -11.82 -9.75
CA ILE A 235 -8.55 -11.16 -8.49
C ILE A 235 -9.00 -12.01 -7.30
N LEU A 236 -10.26 -12.43 -7.27
CA LEU A 236 -10.80 -13.25 -6.20
C LEU A 236 -10.07 -14.59 -6.10
N CYS A 237 -9.83 -15.28 -7.22
CA CYS A 237 -9.11 -16.55 -7.21
C CYS A 237 -7.66 -16.40 -6.73
N ILE A 238 -6.91 -15.40 -7.22
CA ILE A 238 -5.50 -15.17 -6.83
C ILE A 238 -5.36 -14.76 -5.36
N THR A 239 -6.35 -14.02 -4.84
CA THR A 239 -6.31 -13.50 -3.46
C THR A 239 -7.01 -14.40 -2.45
N ALA A 240 -7.69 -15.47 -2.89
CA ALA A 240 -8.53 -16.32 -2.05
C ALA A 240 -7.77 -16.87 -0.83
N SER A 241 -6.56 -17.39 -1.01
CA SER A 241 -5.74 -17.96 0.06
C SER A 241 -5.42 -16.93 1.14
N LYS A 242 -4.93 -15.74 0.75
CA LYS A 242 -4.58 -14.68 1.69
C LYS A 242 -5.81 -14.05 2.34
N LEU A 243 -6.90 -13.86 1.60
CA LEU A 243 -8.15 -13.32 2.13
C LEU A 243 -8.76 -14.25 3.18
N ASN A 244 -8.87 -15.54 2.89
CA ASN A 244 -9.49 -16.50 3.80
C ASN A 244 -8.78 -16.50 5.16
N ILE A 245 -7.48 -16.78 5.17
CA ILE A 245 -6.70 -16.80 6.42
C ILE A 245 -6.65 -15.44 7.14
N SER A 246 -6.69 -14.33 6.40
CA SER A 246 -6.76 -13.00 7.01
C SER A 246 -8.10 -12.77 7.71
N PHE A 247 -9.21 -13.27 7.15
CA PHE A 247 -10.52 -13.19 7.81
C PHE A 247 -10.57 -14.03 9.08
N GLU A 248 -10.11 -15.28 9.03
CA GLU A 248 -9.97 -16.15 10.22
C GLU A 248 -9.17 -15.47 11.35
N THR A 249 -8.05 -14.83 10.96
CA THR A 249 -7.23 -14.07 11.91
C THR A 249 -7.97 -12.87 12.48
N LEU A 250 -8.73 -12.13 11.67
CA LEU A 250 -9.50 -10.96 12.11
C LEU A 250 -10.73 -11.33 12.96
N GLU A 251 -11.23 -12.56 12.88
CA GLU A 251 -12.24 -13.06 13.81
C GLU A 251 -11.65 -13.29 15.21
N THR A 252 -10.40 -13.78 15.28
CA THR A 252 -9.66 -13.91 16.54
C THR A 252 -9.22 -12.55 17.11
N PHE A 253 -8.87 -11.60 16.22
CA PHE A 253 -8.33 -10.28 16.54
C PHE A 253 -9.19 -9.14 15.98
N ALA A 254 -10.47 -9.12 16.34
CA ALA A 254 -11.38 -8.05 15.92
C ALA A 254 -10.95 -6.71 16.52
N ARG A 255 -10.96 -5.66 15.70
CA ARG A 255 -10.56 -4.28 16.09
C ARG A 255 -11.75 -3.33 16.12
N ASP A 256 -12.94 -3.86 16.37
CA ASP A 256 -14.20 -3.13 16.38
C ASP A 256 -14.38 -2.24 17.63
N TYR A 257 -13.53 -2.38 18.65
CA TYR A 257 -13.54 -1.55 19.86
C TYR A 257 -12.92 -0.15 19.67
N TYR A 258 -12.24 0.15 18.56
CA TYR A 258 -11.73 1.50 18.30
C TYR A 258 -12.85 2.42 17.77
N PRO A 259 -12.95 3.67 18.26
CA PRO A 259 -13.89 4.63 17.69
C PRO A 259 -13.45 5.03 16.27
N LEU A 260 -14.41 5.37 15.42
CA LEU A 260 -14.15 5.90 14.09
C LEU A 260 -14.10 7.43 14.14
N PRO A 261 -12.93 8.05 13.88
CA PRO A 261 -12.81 9.50 13.82
C PRO A 261 -13.56 10.07 12.62
N GLY A 262 -14.11 11.27 12.77
CA GLY A 262 -14.75 11.99 11.69
C GLY A 262 -14.79 13.50 11.93
N ILE A 263 -15.30 14.24 10.96
CA ILE A 263 -15.36 15.70 10.97
C ILE A 263 -16.78 16.13 11.36
N ASP A 264 -16.92 16.87 12.45
CA ASP A 264 -18.19 17.33 13.03
C ASP A 264 -18.59 18.72 12.50
N GLY A 265 -18.70 18.86 11.19
CA GLY A 265 -19.18 20.11 10.60
C GLY A 265 -19.24 20.06 9.08
N ILE A 266 -20.43 20.31 8.51
CA ILE A 266 -20.67 20.17 7.06
C ILE A 266 -19.71 21.03 6.23
N THR A 267 -19.45 22.26 6.67
CA THR A 267 -18.54 23.19 6.00
C THR A 267 -17.10 22.67 6.01
N TYR A 268 -16.62 22.19 7.16
CA TYR A 268 -15.30 21.60 7.30
C TYR A 268 -15.17 20.27 6.54
N SER A 269 -16.21 19.42 6.53
CA SER A 269 -16.21 18.17 5.77
C SER A 269 -16.05 18.40 4.26
N LEU A 270 -16.53 19.53 3.74
CA LEU A 270 -16.30 19.95 2.35
C LEU A 270 -14.93 20.60 2.17
N TRP A 271 -14.51 21.45 3.11
CA TRP A 271 -13.27 22.23 3.00
C TRP A 271 -12.00 21.38 3.17
N VAL A 272 -11.98 20.45 4.12
CA VAL A 272 -10.81 19.63 4.44
C VAL A 272 -10.25 18.90 3.21
N PRO A 273 -11.03 18.11 2.45
CA PRO A 273 -10.51 17.47 1.24
C PRO A 273 -10.05 18.49 0.19
N ILE A 274 -10.75 19.62 0.03
CA ILE A 274 -10.33 20.68 -0.91
C ILE A 274 -8.94 21.23 -0.52
N LYS A 275 -8.74 21.56 0.75
CA LYS A 275 -7.44 22.05 1.26
C LYS A 275 -6.35 21.00 1.09
N SER A 276 -6.61 19.77 1.54
CA SER A 276 -5.69 18.62 1.45
C SER A 276 -5.21 18.34 0.02
N ILE A 277 -6.10 18.50 -0.96
CA ILE A 277 -5.81 18.18 -2.36
C ILE A 277 -5.16 19.35 -3.09
N PHE A 278 -5.58 20.59 -2.84
CA PHE A 278 -5.18 21.72 -3.70
C PHE A 278 -4.25 22.73 -3.03
N PHE A 279 -4.36 22.94 -1.72
CA PHE A 279 -3.70 24.07 -1.06
C PHE A 279 -2.57 23.67 -0.12
N GLY A 280 -2.40 22.37 0.11
CA GLY A 280 -1.29 21.86 0.91
C GLY A 280 -1.71 21.45 2.32
N PRO A 281 -0.71 21.17 3.16
CA PRO A 281 -0.93 20.41 4.38
C PRO A 281 -1.55 21.23 5.51
N PHE A 282 -2.24 20.54 6.40
CA PHE A 282 -2.62 21.06 7.70
C PHE A 282 -1.43 20.97 8.66
N THR A 283 -1.35 21.87 9.63
CA THR A 283 -0.36 21.69 10.70
C THR A 283 -0.71 20.44 11.52
N TRP A 284 0.23 19.94 12.32
CA TRP A 284 -0.05 18.84 13.24
C TRP A 284 -1.18 19.19 14.23
N MET A 285 -1.17 20.43 14.73
CA MET A 285 -2.19 20.94 15.66
C MET A 285 -3.55 21.04 14.97
N ASP A 286 -3.60 21.60 13.75
CA ASP A 286 -4.85 21.70 12.99
C ASP A 286 -5.42 20.31 12.68
N THR A 287 -4.57 19.37 12.28
CA THR A 287 -4.99 18.00 11.94
C THR A 287 -5.73 17.34 13.11
N ASN A 288 -5.23 17.47 14.33
CA ASN A 288 -5.86 16.88 15.51
C ASN A 288 -7.13 17.62 15.96
N ASN A 289 -7.27 18.90 15.61
CA ASN A 289 -8.48 19.67 15.91
C ASN A 289 -9.62 19.44 14.91
N ILE A 290 -9.33 18.89 13.72
CA ILE A 290 -10.34 18.63 12.67
C ILE A 290 -11.21 17.42 12.99
N PHE A 291 -10.64 16.40 13.65
CA PHE A 291 -11.30 15.13 13.87
C PHE A 291 -11.83 15.02 15.30
N THR A 292 -13.09 14.64 15.41
CA THR A 292 -13.72 14.24 16.66
C THR A 292 -13.84 12.73 16.74
N ASN A 293 -14.17 12.22 17.94
CA ASN A 293 -14.31 10.79 18.21
C ASN A 293 -13.05 9.98 17.89
N SER A 294 -11.87 10.55 18.16
CA SER A 294 -10.59 9.86 17.98
C SER A 294 -10.00 9.40 19.30
N LYS A 295 -9.51 8.16 19.34
CA LYS A 295 -8.67 7.63 20.44
C LYS A 295 -7.18 7.96 20.22
N TRP A 296 -6.77 8.14 18.96
CA TRP A 296 -5.36 8.26 18.57
C TRP A 296 -5.10 9.61 17.93
N THR A 297 -3.88 10.12 18.10
CA THR A 297 -3.45 11.34 17.41
C THR A 297 -3.41 11.07 15.91
N ILE A 298 -4.07 11.93 15.14
CA ILE A 298 -4.07 11.84 13.68
C ILE A 298 -2.91 12.70 13.18
N GLN A 299 -2.01 12.06 12.45
CA GLN A 299 -0.82 12.72 11.98
C GLN A 299 -1.06 13.47 10.68
N ARG A 300 -0.25 14.53 10.49
CA ARG A 300 -0.31 15.45 9.35
C ARG A 300 -0.34 14.73 7.99
N HIS A 301 0.48 13.68 7.83
CA HIS A 301 0.59 12.90 6.58
C HIS A 301 -0.74 12.27 6.13
N GLU A 302 -1.72 12.08 7.02
CA GLU A 302 -3.02 11.51 6.64
C GLU A 302 -3.80 12.43 5.69
N LEU A 303 -3.64 13.75 5.86
CA LEU A 303 -4.28 14.80 5.06
C LEU A 303 -3.38 15.36 3.96
N GLU A 304 -2.14 14.89 3.81
CA GLU A 304 -1.23 15.34 2.75
C GLU A 304 -1.52 14.60 1.43
N LEU A 305 -2.44 15.17 0.63
CA LEU A 305 -2.89 14.63 -0.65
C LEU A 305 -2.51 15.51 -1.85
N SER A 306 -1.79 16.61 -1.59
CA SER A 306 -1.67 17.76 -2.49
C SER A 306 -1.22 17.40 -3.91
N ILE A 307 -2.01 17.83 -4.89
CA ILE A 307 -1.68 17.90 -6.33
C ILE A 307 -1.48 19.35 -6.79
N THR A 308 -1.28 20.29 -5.85
CA THR A 308 -1.23 21.76 -6.03
C THR A 308 -2.56 22.39 -6.46
N PHE A 309 -2.67 23.72 -6.47
CA PHE A 309 -3.90 24.42 -6.88
C PHE A 309 -4.10 24.45 -8.41
N ILE A 310 -3.06 24.07 -9.18
CA ILE A 310 -3.08 24.18 -10.65
C ILE A 310 -4.23 23.40 -11.29
N PRO A 311 -4.52 22.12 -10.93
CA PRO A 311 -5.65 21.40 -11.48
C PRO A 311 -6.99 22.07 -11.16
N LEU A 312 -7.16 22.62 -9.96
CA LEU A 312 -8.37 23.36 -9.57
C LEU A 312 -8.55 24.61 -10.43
N MET A 313 -7.50 25.40 -10.63
CA MET A 313 -7.52 26.59 -11.49
C MET A 313 -7.94 26.22 -12.92
N ILE A 314 -7.40 25.14 -13.48
CA ILE A 314 -7.77 24.65 -14.82
C ILE A 314 -9.24 24.24 -14.86
N ILE A 315 -9.73 23.54 -13.84
CA ILE A 315 -11.13 23.08 -13.76
C ILE A 315 -12.08 24.27 -13.71
N ILE A 316 -11.78 25.27 -12.89
CA ILE A 316 -12.59 26.51 -12.78
C ILE A 316 -12.62 27.23 -14.13
N LEU A 317 -11.45 27.45 -14.75
CA LEU A 317 -11.36 28.10 -16.07
C LEU A 317 -12.14 27.32 -17.15
N GLY A 318 -11.97 26.00 -17.22
CA GLY A 318 -12.72 25.16 -18.17
C GLY A 318 -14.23 25.14 -17.92
N GLY A 319 -14.65 25.19 -16.65
CA GLY A 319 -16.05 25.28 -16.24
C GLY A 319 -16.70 26.57 -16.75
N THR A 320 -16.05 27.72 -16.56
CA THR A 320 -16.58 29.02 -17.04
C THR A 320 -16.76 29.05 -18.55
N LEU A 321 -15.80 28.50 -19.31
CA LEU A 321 -15.88 28.40 -20.77
C LEU A 321 -17.02 27.47 -21.22
N THR A 322 -17.18 26.32 -20.56
CA THR A 322 -18.22 25.34 -20.93
C THR A 322 -19.64 25.84 -20.63
N ILE A 323 -19.82 26.58 -19.52
CA ILE A 323 -21.09 27.24 -19.18
C ILE A 323 -21.42 28.32 -20.23
N SER A 324 -20.41 29.06 -20.68
CA SER A 324 -20.59 30.09 -21.72
C SER A 324 -21.03 29.51 -23.08
N GLU A 325 -20.62 28.28 -23.40
CA GLU A 325 -20.95 27.59 -24.65
C GLU A 325 -22.27 26.80 -24.62
N ARG A 326 -23.01 26.79 -23.49
CA ARG A 326 -24.26 26.02 -23.28
C ARG A 326 -24.15 24.55 -23.74
N ALA A 327 -23.13 23.84 -23.26
CA ALA A 327 -22.93 22.44 -23.61
C ALA A 327 -24.16 21.57 -23.26
N ASN A 328 -24.80 20.98 -24.27
CA ASN A 328 -25.92 20.08 -24.09
C ASN A 328 -25.43 18.64 -23.86
N LEU A 329 -25.49 18.18 -22.62
CA LEU A 329 -25.21 16.79 -22.27
C LEU A 329 -26.38 15.87 -22.67
N SER A 330 -26.06 14.70 -23.23
CA SER A 330 -27.04 13.65 -23.51
C SER A 330 -27.65 13.10 -22.21
N ARG A 331 -28.83 12.44 -22.31
CA ARG A 331 -29.46 11.80 -21.14
C ARG A 331 -28.53 10.79 -20.46
N ARG A 332 -27.75 10.03 -21.23
CA ARG A 332 -26.76 9.06 -20.71
C ARG A 332 -25.64 9.77 -19.94
N GLN A 333 -25.06 10.83 -20.51
CA GLN A 333 -24.02 11.62 -19.86
C GLN A 333 -24.49 12.25 -18.54
N LYS A 334 -25.75 12.72 -18.48
CA LYS A 334 -26.35 13.23 -17.24
C LYS A 334 -26.43 12.15 -16.15
N ILE A 335 -26.84 10.93 -16.51
CA ILE A 335 -26.90 9.79 -15.58
C ILE A 335 -25.50 9.43 -15.06
N TYR A 336 -24.50 9.32 -15.94
CA TYR A 336 -23.14 9.02 -15.52
C TYR A 336 -22.53 10.13 -14.67
N SER A 337 -22.83 11.40 -14.97
CA SER A 337 -22.41 12.55 -14.16
C SER A 337 -23.03 12.52 -12.77
N LEU A 338 -24.32 12.16 -12.65
CA LEU A 338 -24.97 11.96 -11.35
C LEU A 338 -24.32 10.81 -10.58
N GLY A 339 -24.04 9.69 -11.25
CA GLY A 339 -23.32 8.56 -10.63
C GLY A 339 -21.94 8.98 -10.11
N LEU A 340 -21.19 9.76 -10.89
CA LEU A 340 -19.88 10.28 -10.49
C LEU A 340 -19.99 11.25 -9.31
N LEU A 341 -21.01 12.11 -9.29
CA LEU A 341 -21.29 13.00 -8.17
C LEU A 341 -21.58 12.22 -6.88
N LEU A 342 -22.47 11.23 -6.93
CA LEU A 342 -22.78 10.37 -5.79
C LEU A 342 -21.53 9.63 -5.27
N LEU A 343 -20.69 9.15 -6.18
CA LEU A 343 -19.43 8.51 -5.84
C LEU A 343 -18.45 9.49 -5.16
N CYS A 344 -18.41 10.75 -5.61
CA CYS A 344 -17.60 11.81 -5.00
C CYS A 344 -18.12 12.25 -3.63
N LEU A 345 -19.42 12.06 -3.34
CA LEU A 345 -19.98 12.34 -2.01
C LEU A 345 -19.61 11.24 -1.00
N LEU A 346 -19.33 10.02 -1.44
CA LEU A 346 -19.09 8.88 -0.56
C LEU A 346 -17.94 9.10 0.45
N PRO A 347 -16.71 9.54 0.07
CA PRO A 347 -15.67 9.83 1.05
C PRO A 347 -16.04 10.93 2.04
N LEU A 348 -16.87 11.89 1.63
CA LEU A 348 -17.35 12.95 2.53
C LEU A 348 -18.30 12.37 3.56
N LEU A 349 -19.24 11.52 3.13
CA LEU A 349 -20.23 10.88 3.99
C LEU A 349 -19.59 9.97 5.05
N ILE A 350 -18.65 9.11 4.65
CA ILE A 350 -18.03 8.18 5.61
C ILE A 350 -17.07 8.86 6.60
N ASN A 351 -16.58 10.07 6.29
CA ASN A 351 -15.74 10.86 7.18
C ASN A 351 -16.51 11.94 7.93
N PHE A 352 -17.82 12.09 7.69
CA PHE A 352 -18.67 12.99 8.46
C PHE A 352 -19.01 12.36 9.81
N TYR A 353 -18.85 13.12 10.90
CA TYR A 353 -19.17 12.63 12.22
C TYR A 353 -20.56 13.07 12.67
N ASN A 354 -21.38 12.08 13.01
CA ASN A 354 -22.58 12.22 13.82
C ASN A 354 -22.74 10.92 14.63
N PRO A 355 -23.10 10.95 15.92
CA PRO A 355 -23.14 9.73 16.74
C PRO A 355 -24.00 8.60 16.16
N THR A 356 -25.19 8.90 15.63
CA THR A 356 -26.09 7.91 15.03
C THR A 356 -25.53 7.36 13.73
N TRP A 357 -24.95 8.22 12.90
CA TRP A 357 -24.31 7.79 11.65
C TRP A 357 -23.05 6.95 11.89
N ASN A 358 -22.25 7.31 12.89
CA ASN A 358 -21.05 6.57 13.27
C ASN A 358 -21.40 5.14 13.74
N ALA A 359 -22.49 4.98 14.49
CA ALA A 359 -22.99 3.65 14.87
C ALA A 359 -23.33 2.80 13.65
N ILE A 360 -24.05 3.37 12.66
CA ILE A 360 -24.37 2.68 11.40
C ILE A 360 -23.09 2.28 10.65
N LEU A 361 -22.08 3.15 10.60
CA LEU A 361 -20.78 2.83 9.98
C LEU A 361 -20.06 1.68 10.70
N LYS A 362 -20.16 1.61 12.04
CA LYS A 362 -19.57 0.55 12.86
C LYS A 362 -20.30 -0.79 12.73
N ASP A 363 -21.50 -0.84 12.19
CA ASP A 363 -22.21 -2.09 11.89
C ASP A 363 -21.76 -2.72 10.55
N ILE A 364 -21.07 -1.96 9.68
CA ILE A 364 -20.61 -2.44 8.37
C ILE A 364 -19.34 -3.29 8.55
N PRO A 365 -19.32 -4.58 8.15
CA PRO A 365 -18.25 -5.53 8.50
C PRO A 365 -16.80 -5.10 8.14
N ILE A 366 -16.62 -4.39 7.03
CA ILE A 366 -15.29 -3.91 6.60
C ILE A 366 -14.92 -2.59 7.30
N ILE A 367 -15.90 -1.73 7.55
CA ILE A 367 -15.67 -0.41 8.14
C ILE A 367 -15.46 -0.51 9.65
N ARG A 368 -16.14 -1.45 10.33
CA ARG A 368 -16.04 -1.63 11.79
C ARG A 368 -14.63 -1.85 12.29
N ASN A 369 -13.78 -2.53 11.52
CA ASN A 369 -12.38 -2.82 11.86
C ASN A 369 -11.41 -1.70 11.45
N SER A 370 -11.90 -0.64 10.80
CA SER A 370 -11.07 0.51 10.42
C SER A 370 -10.89 1.46 11.60
N VAL A 371 -9.73 2.13 11.65
CA VAL A 371 -9.43 3.18 12.65
C VAL A 371 -9.44 4.57 12.00
N MET A 372 -9.32 4.65 10.67
CA MET A 372 -9.26 5.91 9.93
C MET A 372 -9.81 5.73 8.51
N LEU A 373 -10.77 6.58 8.10
CA LEU A 373 -11.39 6.53 6.77
C LEU A 373 -10.99 7.71 5.85
N VAL A 374 -10.21 8.66 6.36
CA VAL A 374 -9.82 9.88 5.62
C VAL A 374 -9.05 9.57 4.33
N ARG A 375 -8.41 8.40 4.29
CA ARG A 375 -7.66 7.90 3.14
C ARG A 375 -8.53 7.65 1.91
N TRP A 376 -9.86 7.65 2.04
CA TRP A 376 -10.76 7.55 0.90
C TRP A 376 -10.79 8.83 0.06
N TYR A 377 -10.25 9.94 0.54
CA TYR A 377 -10.06 11.16 -0.26
C TYR A 377 -9.09 10.96 -1.44
N ILE A 378 -8.34 9.86 -1.49
CA ILE A 378 -7.45 9.56 -2.63
C ILE A 378 -8.18 9.38 -3.96
N ILE A 379 -9.49 9.11 -3.94
CA ILE A 379 -10.29 8.97 -5.17
C ILE A 379 -10.26 10.27 -5.99
N TYR A 380 -10.08 11.40 -5.32
CA TYR A 380 -10.12 12.71 -5.94
C TYR A 380 -8.84 13.03 -6.73
N ILE A 381 -7.70 12.46 -6.36
CA ILE A 381 -6.40 12.69 -7.03
C ILE A 381 -6.46 12.32 -8.52
N PRO A 382 -6.73 11.06 -8.93
CA PRO A 382 -6.78 10.70 -10.34
C PRO A 382 -7.94 11.39 -11.05
N LEU A 383 -9.06 11.62 -10.35
CA LEU A 383 -10.25 12.24 -10.92
C LEU A 383 -9.99 13.69 -11.34
N PHE A 384 -9.53 14.55 -10.41
CA PHE A 384 -9.28 15.96 -10.71
C PHE A 384 -8.14 16.12 -11.71
N LEU A 385 -7.10 15.28 -11.64
CA LEU A 385 -6.02 15.32 -12.62
C LEU A 385 -6.50 14.94 -14.03
N LEU A 386 -7.35 13.92 -14.17
CA LEU A 386 -7.92 13.56 -15.47
C LEU A 386 -8.85 14.64 -16.02
N ILE A 387 -9.73 15.21 -15.19
CA ILE A 387 -10.62 16.32 -15.60
C ILE A 387 -9.78 17.51 -16.08
N ALA A 388 -8.76 17.91 -15.31
CA ALA A 388 -7.86 18.99 -15.71
C ALA A 388 -7.12 18.67 -17.02
N ALA A 389 -6.64 17.44 -17.19
CA ALA A 389 -5.97 17.01 -18.42
C ALA A 389 -6.91 17.03 -19.65
N ILE A 390 -8.17 16.63 -19.49
CA ILE A 390 -9.22 16.67 -20.53
C ILE A 390 -9.48 18.12 -20.94
N ILE A 391 -9.62 19.04 -19.98
CA ILE A 391 -9.84 20.47 -20.23
C ILE A 391 -8.62 21.07 -20.96
N LEU A 392 -7.41 20.84 -20.45
CA LEU A 392 -6.17 21.30 -21.11
C LEU A 392 -6.03 20.77 -22.54
N ASN A 393 -6.53 19.56 -22.81
CA ASN A 393 -6.46 18.97 -24.14
C ASN A 393 -7.24 19.76 -25.19
N LYS A 394 -8.28 20.51 -24.78
CA LYS A 394 -9.05 21.39 -25.67
C LYS A 394 -8.31 22.69 -26.03
N LEU A 395 -7.31 23.10 -25.25
CA LEU A 395 -6.59 24.35 -25.50
C LEU A 395 -5.68 24.27 -26.75
N LYS A 396 -5.65 25.37 -27.51
CA LYS A 396 -4.83 25.52 -28.73
C LYS A 396 -3.33 25.53 -28.43
N TYR A 397 -2.91 26.30 -27.42
CA TYR A 397 -1.50 26.52 -27.07
C TYR A 397 -0.95 25.58 -25.98
N LYS A 398 -1.62 24.43 -25.75
CA LYS A 398 -1.27 23.45 -24.70
C LYS A 398 0.19 22.98 -24.72
N LYS A 399 0.84 22.93 -25.89
CA LYS A 399 2.25 22.52 -26.02
C LYS A 399 3.23 23.46 -25.30
N PHE A 400 2.88 24.73 -25.15
CA PHE A 400 3.68 25.75 -24.47
C PHE A 400 3.25 25.95 -23.01
N ILE A 401 1.94 25.87 -22.74
CA ILE A 401 1.38 26.03 -21.39
C ILE A 401 1.82 24.89 -20.47
N ILE A 402 1.77 23.65 -20.93
CA ILE A 402 2.02 22.48 -20.07
C ILE A 402 3.43 22.46 -19.45
N PRO A 403 4.52 22.71 -20.21
CA PRO A 403 5.85 22.84 -19.60
C PRO A 403 5.92 23.90 -18.49
N ILE A 404 5.26 25.06 -18.66
CA ILE A 404 5.22 26.12 -17.65
C ILE A 404 4.49 25.64 -16.40
N LEU A 405 3.34 24.97 -16.56
CA LEU A 405 2.58 24.41 -15.43
C LEU A 405 3.37 23.34 -14.68
N ILE A 406 4.15 22.52 -15.38
CA ILE A 406 5.02 21.51 -14.75
C ILE A 406 6.15 22.17 -13.97
N ILE A 407 6.80 23.20 -14.53
CA ILE A 407 7.84 23.95 -13.81
C ILE A 407 7.27 24.63 -12.57
N LEU A 408 6.09 25.25 -12.67
CA LEU A 408 5.40 25.86 -11.54
C LEU A 408 5.06 24.82 -10.46
N MET A 409 4.53 23.65 -10.86
CA MET A 409 4.24 22.55 -9.94
C MET A 409 5.51 22.06 -9.24
N ILE A 410 6.63 21.91 -9.95
CA ILE A 410 7.93 21.55 -9.36
C ILE A 410 8.37 22.59 -8.33
N TYR A 411 8.29 23.88 -8.67
CA TYR A 411 8.64 24.97 -7.77
C TYR A 411 7.80 24.92 -6.48
N MET A 412 6.47 24.77 -6.62
CA MET A 412 5.58 24.64 -5.46
C MET A 412 5.93 23.42 -4.61
N LYS A 413 6.21 22.27 -5.22
CA LYS A 413 6.60 21.05 -4.48
C LYS A 413 7.95 21.16 -3.81
N TYR A 414 8.88 21.88 -4.40
CA TYR A 414 10.17 22.19 -3.78
C TYR A 414 9.98 23.05 -2.53
N ASP A 415 9.17 24.11 -2.64
CA ASP A 415 8.91 25.11 -1.60
C ASP A 415 7.93 24.68 -0.49
N GLU A 416 7.18 23.59 -0.68
CA GLU A 416 6.29 23.03 0.37
C GLU A 416 7.04 22.80 1.69
N ASP A 417 6.46 23.20 2.83
CA ASP A 417 7.03 22.97 4.17
C ASP A 417 7.16 21.47 4.47
N LYS A 418 8.38 21.01 4.70
CA LYS A 418 8.71 19.61 5.02
C LYS A 418 9.42 19.47 6.37
N ASN A 419 9.40 20.48 7.24
CA ASN A 419 10.10 20.46 8.53
C ASN A 419 9.66 19.27 9.39
N TYR A 420 8.36 18.99 9.44
CA TYR A 420 7.81 17.81 10.13
C TYR A 420 8.48 16.49 9.72
N TYR A 421 8.87 16.34 8.46
CA TYR A 421 9.50 15.13 7.94
C TYR A 421 11.02 15.12 8.13
N LEU A 422 11.66 16.30 8.12
CA LEU A 422 13.08 16.44 8.41
C LEU A 422 13.40 16.15 9.89
N GLU A 423 12.44 16.36 10.77
CA GLU A 423 12.56 16.16 12.22
C GLU A 423 12.19 14.74 12.71
N GLN A 424 11.90 13.81 11.79
CA GLN A 424 11.58 12.43 12.17
C GLN A 424 12.77 11.74 12.87
N SER A 425 12.44 10.87 13.83
CA SER A 425 13.37 10.44 14.88
C SER A 425 13.72 8.95 14.86
N TYR A 426 13.22 8.15 13.92
CA TYR A 426 13.57 6.72 13.91
C TYR A 426 14.99 6.53 13.40
N ASP A 427 15.84 5.98 14.27
CA ASP A 427 17.21 5.61 13.96
C ASP A 427 17.25 4.19 13.34
N PRO A 428 17.62 4.04 12.07
CA PRO A 428 17.68 2.74 11.40
C PRO A 428 18.93 1.91 11.73
N GLU A 429 19.86 2.43 12.54
CA GLU A 429 21.18 1.85 12.70
C GLU A 429 21.16 0.41 13.24
N MET A 430 20.26 0.08 14.17
CA MET A 430 20.13 -1.30 14.65
C MET A 430 19.67 -2.27 13.56
N ALA A 431 18.69 -1.88 12.76
CA ALA A 431 18.19 -2.72 11.65
C ALA A 431 19.26 -2.92 10.57
N ILE A 432 20.02 -1.87 10.25
CA ILE A 432 21.14 -1.95 9.29
C ILE A 432 22.25 -2.86 9.85
N THR A 433 22.58 -2.71 11.12
CA THR A 433 23.60 -3.55 11.79
C THR A 433 23.20 -5.02 11.77
N ALA A 434 21.94 -5.33 12.09
CA ALA A 434 21.41 -6.69 12.02
C ALA A 434 21.42 -7.25 10.59
N TYR A 435 21.06 -6.45 9.58
CA TYR A 435 21.12 -6.84 8.18
C TYR A 435 22.57 -7.14 7.73
N ASN A 436 23.52 -6.26 8.05
CA ASN A 436 24.92 -6.41 7.69
C ASN A 436 25.55 -7.62 8.38
N THR A 437 25.28 -7.81 9.68
CA THR A 437 25.74 -8.98 10.44
C THR A 437 25.27 -10.28 9.80
N PHE A 438 24.00 -10.33 9.38
CA PHE A 438 23.47 -11.46 8.61
C PHE A 438 24.16 -11.61 7.25
N LYS A 439 24.37 -10.52 6.49
CA LYS A 439 25.02 -10.59 5.18
C LYS A 439 26.47 -11.03 5.24
N GLU A 440 27.19 -10.70 6.30
CA GLU A 440 28.57 -11.12 6.52
C GLU A 440 28.68 -12.58 6.95
N SER A 441 27.82 -13.01 7.87
CA SER A 441 27.86 -14.37 8.44
C SER A 441 27.12 -15.41 7.60
N LEU A 442 26.11 -14.98 6.82
CA LEU A 442 25.11 -15.83 6.17
C LEU A 442 24.46 -16.83 7.16
N MET A 443 24.34 -16.43 8.42
CA MET A 443 23.69 -17.20 9.47
C MET A 443 22.50 -16.41 10.02
N VAL A 444 21.32 -17.03 9.98
CA VAL A 444 20.13 -16.47 10.61
C VAL A 444 20.22 -16.68 12.13
N PRO A 445 20.04 -15.63 12.94
CA PRO A 445 20.09 -15.74 14.39
C PRO A 445 18.87 -16.51 14.91
N THR A 446 19.09 -17.65 15.57
CA THR A 446 18.03 -18.39 16.27
C THR A 446 17.51 -17.56 17.44
N ILE A 447 16.17 -17.43 17.54
CA ILE A 447 15.55 -16.79 18.71
C ILE A 447 15.76 -17.67 19.94
N SER A 448 16.47 -17.13 20.92
CA SER A 448 16.89 -17.85 22.12
C SER A 448 16.11 -17.42 23.36
N HIS A 449 15.68 -16.14 23.45
CA HIS A 449 15.02 -15.59 24.63
C HIS A 449 13.93 -14.58 24.24
N ILE A 450 12.97 -14.39 25.15
CA ILE A 450 12.02 -13.28 25.11
C ILE A 450 12.63 -12.09 25.86
N THR A 451 12.56 -10.90 25.29
CA THR A 451 13.17 -9.70 25.87
C THR A 451 12.18 -8.53 25.95
N ASN A 452 12.45 -7.61 26.86
CA ASN A 452 11.88 -6.26 26.88
C ASN A 452 12.95 -5.16 26.76
N GLN A 453 14.22 -5.55 26.59
CA GLN A 453 15.34 -4.63 26.46
C GLN A 453 15.23 -3.88 25.14
N ARG A 454 15.53 -2.58 25.14
CA ARG A 454 15.49 -1.74 23.95
C ARG A 454 16.87 -1.21 23.54
N GLU A 455 17.91 -1.68 24.19
CA GLU A 455 19.29 -1.27 23.94
C GLU A 455 20.20 -2.50 23.92
N LEU A 456 21.19 -2.50 23.03
CA LEU A 456 22.28 -3.46 23.03
C LEU A 456 23.63 -2.76 22.99
N GLU A 457 24.55 -3.25 23.81
CA GLU A 457 25.96 -2.87 23.80
C GLU A 457 26.77 -3.89 23.00
N PHE A 458 27.49 -3.41 21.99
CA PHE A 458 28.35 -4.20 21.12
C PHE A 458 29.77 -4.26 21.69
N LYS A 459 30.58 -5.22 21.21
CA LYS A 459 31.95 -5.48 21.72
C LYS A 459 32.89 -4.28 21.58
N ASP A 460 32.61 -3.37 20.65
CA ASP A 460 33.32 -2.12 20.42
C ASP A 460 32.88 -0.99 21.37
N GLY A 461 31.99 -1.28 22.32
CA GLY A 461 31.42 -0.32 23.27
C GLY A 461 30.27 0.53 22.68
N LYS A 462 29.88 0.29 21.43
CA LYS A 462 28.77 1.01 20.80
C LYS A 462 27.45 0.55 21.40
N ARG A 463 26.56 1.50 21.72
CA ARG A 463 25.20 1.22 22.20
C ARG A 463 24.18 1.63 21.15
N LEU A 464 23.36 0.68 20.73
CA LEU A 464 22.28 0.92 19.78
C LEU A 464 20.94 0.71 20.44
N GLN A 465 19.99 1.58 20.11
CA GLN A 465 18.59 1.42 20.49
C GLN A 465 17.86 0.61 19.42
N GLY A 466 16.90 -0.21 19.84
CA GLY A 466 15.99 -0.88 18.93
C GLY A 466 14.84 -1.56 19.64
N ARG A 467 13.86 -1.95 18.84
CA ARG A 467 12.61 -2.56 19.26
C ARG A 467 12.58 -3.97 18.67
N ASP A 468 11.76 -4.20 17.66
CA ASP A 468 11.64 -5.52 17.02
C ASP A 468 12.93 -5.90 16.27
N GLU A 469 13.85 -4.97 16.03
CA GLU A 469 15.19 -5.21 15.50
C GLU A 469 16.03 -6.15 16.37
N MET A 470 15.71 -6.29 17.66
CA MET A 470 16.39 -7.20 18.59
C MET A 470 16.38 -8.66 18.13
N MET A 471 15.44 -9.01 17.25
CA MET A 471 15.37 -10.33 16.63
C MET A 471 16.60 -10.65 15.79
N GLY A 472 17.27 -9.63 15.22
CA GLY A 472 18.55 -9.77 14.53
C GLY A 472 19.71 -10.22 15.43
N PHE A 473 19.48 -10.30 16.74
CA PHE A 473 20.44 -10.74 17.75
C PHE A 473 19.87 -11.89 18.59
N GLY A 474 18.88 -12.62 18.07
CA GLY A 474 18.35 -13.84 18.70
C GLY A 474 17.37 -13.57 19.86
N MET A 475 16.72 -12.40 19.88
CA MET A 475 15.81 -12.00 20.95
C MET A 475 14.45 -11.51 20.42
N SER A 476 13.36 -12.12 20.88
CA SER A 476 12.01 -11.73 20.47
C SER A 476 11.43 -10.70 21.45
N GLN A 477 11.02 -9.53 20.94
CA GLN A 477 10.42 -8.47 21.76
C GLN A 477 9.04 -8.83 22.27
N ILE A 478 8.81 -8.71 23.57
CA ILE A 478 7.47 -8.82 24.16
C ILE A 478 6.61 -7.57 23.92
N ASN A 479 7.24 -6.39 23.73
CA ASN A 479 6.55 -5.12 23.49
C ASN A 479 6.72 -4.69 22.03
N CYS A 480 6.28 -5.59 21.15
CA CYS A 480 6.42 -5.49 19.70
C CYS A 480 5.51 -4.44 19.06
N ASN A 481 5.78 -4.13 17.79
CA ASN A 481 4.91 -3.29 16.98
C ASN A 481 3.96 -4.16 16.12
N GLU A 482 2.89 -4.69 16.74
CA GLU A 482 1.85 -5.45 16.04
C GLU A 482 0.45 -4.87 16.25
N SER A 483 -0.05 -4.16 15.23
CA SER A 483 -1.34 -3.48 15.32
C SER A 483 -2.55 -4.41 15.35
N LEU A 484 -2.42 -5.68 14.93
CA LEU A 484 -3.47 -6.69 15.12
C LEU A 484 -3.75 -6.95 16.60
N PHE A 485 -2.74 -6.85 17.46
CA PHE A 485 -2.90 -7.02 18.90
C PHE A 485 -3.38 -5.75 19.61
N GLY A 486 -3.71 -4.69 18.87
CA GLY A 486 -4.00 -3.36 19.41
C GLY A 486 -2.74 -2.51 19.58
N TYR A 487 -2.88 -1.19 19.51
CA TYR A 487 -1.73 -0.26 19.61
C TYR A 487 -1.04 -0.27 20.98
N LEU A 488 -1.75 -0.70 22.03
CA LEU A 488 -1.20 -0.89 23.37
C LEU A 488 -1.24 -2.35 23.82
N HIS A 489 -1.37 -3.29 22.86
CA HIS A 489 -1.54 -4.72 23.13
C HIS A 489 -2.86 -5.07 23.83
N GLU A 490 -3.93 -4.29 23.60
CA GLU A 490 -5.25 -4.54 24.19
C GLU A 490 -5.77 -5.96 23.93
N ASP A 491 -5.40 -6.55 22.79
CA ASP A 491 -5.86 -7.89 22.37
C ASP A 491 -4.72 -8.92 22.26
N PHE A 492 -3.57 -8.65 22.89
CA PHE A 492 -2.44 -9.58 22.89
C PHE A 492 -2.71 -10.79 23.80
N LYS A 493 -3.36 -11.81 23.23
CA LYS A 493 -3.84 -13.00 23.95
C LYS A 493 -2.70 -13.68 24.72
N LYS A 494 -2.94 -13.92 26.02
CA LYS A 494 -2.00 -14.61 26.93
C LYS A 494 -0.60 -13.99 26.95
N LYS A 495 -0.46 -12.67 26.77
CA LYS A 495 0.84 -11.96 26.88
C LYS A 495 1.57 -12.26 28.19
N GLY A 496 0.83 -12.31 29.31
CA GLY A 496 1.39 -12.53 30.65
C GLY A 496 2.02 -13.91 30.89
N LEU A 497 1.85 -14.87 29.97
CA LEU A 497 2.53 -16.17 30.04
C LEU A 497 3.98 -16.11 29.53
N LEU A 498 4.35 -15.08 28.77
CA LEU A 498 5.72 -14.90 28.30
C LEU A 498 6.61 -14.36 29.42
N GLN A 499 7.67 -15.10 29.71
CA GLN A 499 8.67 -14.77 30.73
C GLN A 499 9.84 -14.02 30.09
N ILE A 500 10.08 -12.81 30.55
CA ILE A 500 11.13 -11.92 30.05
C ILE A 500 12.50 -12.38 30.57
N ASN A 501 13.54 -12.27 29.73
CA ASN A 501 14.92 -12.68 30.00
C ASN A 501 15.06 -14.18 30.29
N THR A 502 14.09 -14.96 29.84
CA THR A 502 14.04 -16.41 29.98
C THR A 502 14.15 -17.06 28.62
N ALA A 503 14.88 -18.18 28.54
CA ALA A 503 15.06 -18.93 27.31
C ALA A 503 13.71 -19.39 26.75
N VAL A 504 13.55 -19.37 25.43
CA VAL A 504 12.34 -19.88 24.75
C VAL A 504 12.10 -21.36 25.04
N THR A 505 13.17 -22.12 25.33
CA THR A 505 13.14 -23.54 25.70
C THR A 505 12.84 -23.77 27.18
N ASN A 506 12.68 -22.73 28.00
CA ASN A 506 12.28 -22.90 29.39
C ASN A 506 10.87 -23.48 29.45
N LEU A 507 10.70 -24.53 30.26
CA LEU A 507 9.44 -25.23 30.43
C LEU A 507 8.76 -24.80 31.72
N SER A 508 7.51 -24.33 31.61
CA SER A 508 6.67 -23.95 32.75
C SER A 508 5.27 -24.49 32.52
N ASN A 509 4.76 -25.31 33.45
CA ASN A 509 3.46 -26.00 33.32
C ASN A 509 3.31 -26.70 31.96
N GLU A 510 4.30 -27.54 31.61
CA GLU A 510 4.32 -28.34 30.37
C GLU A 510 4.32 -27.53 29.06
N ARG A 511 4.61 -26.22 29.12
CA ARG A 511 4.67 -25.34 27.95
C ARG A 511 5.98 -24.55 27.91
N TYR A 512 6.47 -24.34 26.70
CA TYR A 512 7.68 -23.57 26.44
C TYR A 512 7.41 -22.05 26.53
N ASN A 513 8.48 -21.26 26.67
CA ASN A 513 8.39 -19.79 26.73
C ASN A 513 8.34 -19.16 25.33
N MET A 514 7.47 -19.68 24.46
CA MET A 514 7.28 -19.22 23.08
C MET A 514 5.86 -19.53 22.64
N LYS A 515 5.20 -18.59 21.96
CA LYS A 515 3.83 -18.78 21.47
C LYS A 515 3.82 -19.72 20.27
N ASN A 516 2.81 -20.58 20.19
CA ASN A 516 2.49 -21.33 18.99
C ASN A 516 1.53 -20.47 18.13
N PRO A 517 2.01 -19.90 17.03
CA PRO A 517 1.20 -18.99 16.22
C PRO A 517 0.11 -19.70 15.41
N ALA A 518 0.12 -21.03 15.28
CA ALA A 518 -1.00 -21.77 14.69
C ALA A 518 -2.28 -21.59 15.51
N CYS A 519 -2.15 -21.45 16.84
CA CYS A 519 -3.26 -21.19 17.75
C CYS A 519 -3.91 -19.83 17.57
N TYR A 520 -3.25 -18.90 16.88
CA TYR A 520 -3.83 -17.60 16.55
C TYR A 520 -4.75 -17.63 15.33
N VAL A 521 -4.54 -18.58 14.43
CA VAL A 521 -5.20 -18.59 13.12
C VAL A 521 -6.24 -19.69 13.05
N PHE A 522 -5.89 -20.90 13.48
CA PHE A 522 -6.73 -22.10 13.41
C PHE A 522 -6.75 -22.82 14.77
N PRO A 523 -7.27 -22.17 15.84
CA PRO A 523 -7.22 -22.72 17.19
C PRO A 523 -7.96 -24.05 17.31
N GLU A 524 -9.11 -24.21 16.64
CA GLU A 524 -9.92 -25.42 16.70
C GLU A 524 -9.21 -26.60 16.03
N GLU A 525 -8.64 -26.39 14.84
CA GLU A 525 -7.91 -27.43 14.09
C GLU A 525 -6.63 -27.88 14.81
N ASN A 526 -6.04 -26.99 15.60
CA ASN A 526 -4.80 -27.24 16.34
C ASN A 526 -5.04 -27.57 17.82
N ASN A 527 -6.29 -27.81 18.23
CA ASN A 527 -6.68 -28.18 19.60
C ASN A 527 -6.09 -27.26 20.68
N CYS A 528 -6.09 -25.96 20.43
CA CYS A 528 -5.52 -24.98 21.34
C CYS A 528 -6.37 -23.71 21.44
N SER A 529 -6.01 -22.83 22.37
CA SER A 529 -6.65 -21.51 22.50
C SER A 529 -5.74 -20.40 21.96
N PRO A 530 -6.31 -19.30 21.41
CA PRO A 530 -5.52 -18.16 20.97
C PRO A 530 -4.48 -17.68 21.99
N GLY A 531 -3.23 -17.57 21.52
CA GLY A 531 -2.08 -17.16 22.33
C GLY A 531 -1.41 -18.27 23.14
N ASP A 532 -1.83 -19.52 22.98
CA ASP A 532 -1.17 -20.68 23.58
C ASP A 532 0.30 -20.79 23.16
N HIS A 533 1.09 -21.37 24.07
CA HIS A 533 2.50 -21.65 23.86
C HIS A 533 2.70 -23.07 23.34
N PHE A 534 3.82 -23.31 22.65
CA PHE A 534 4.23 -24.67 22.29
C PHE A 534 4.26 -25.57 23.53
N THR A 535 3.68 -26.76 23.43
CA THR A 535 3.69 -27.76 24.51
C THR A 535 5.03 -28.48 24.56
N PHE A 536 5.29 -29.21 25.65
CA PHE A 536 6.52 -30.00 25.79
C PHE A 536 6.71 -31.02 24.65
N GLU A 537 5.61 -31.56 24.11
CA GLU A 537 5.58 -32.50 22.98
C GLU A 537 6.01 -31.83 21.67
N GLN A 538 5.76 -30.53 21.52
CA GLN A 538 6.07 -29.74 20.32
C GLN A 538 7.50 -29.18 20.30
N LYS A 539 8.46 -29.85 20.95
CA LYS A 539 9.84 -29.38 21.05
C LYS A 539 10.50 -29.20 19.67
N GLU A 540 10.29 -30.14 18.76
CA GLU A 540 10.88 -30.09 17.42
C GLU A 540 10.29 -28.94 16.58
N GLU A 541 8.97 -28.77 16.63
CA GLU A 541 8.26 -27.64 16.01
C GLU A 541 8.76 -26.30 16.54
N LEU A 542 8.94 -26.18 17.86
CA LEU A 542 9.52 -25.00 18.50
C LEU A 542 10.92 -24.71 17.95
N MET A 543 11.80 -25.72 17.92
CA MET A 543 13.18 -25.53 17.46
C MET A 543 13.26 -25.14 15.98
N SER A 544 12.37 -25.69 15.16
CA SER A 544 12.19 -25.28 13.76
C SER A 544 11.76 -23.82 13.68
N PHE A 545 10.69 -23.48 14.41
CA PHE A 545 10.09 -22.15 14.39
C PHE A 545 11.04 -21.05 14.85
N VAL A 546 11.76 -21.24 15.97
CA VAL A 546 12.73 -20.23 16.46
C VAL A 546 13.96 -20.06 15.56
N SER A 547 14.17 -21.01 14.65
CA SER A 547 15.20 -20.98 13.62
C SER A 547 14.66 -20.50 12.27
N TYR A 548 13.50 -19.83 12.25
CA TYR A 548 12.85 -19.29 11.04
C TYR A 548 12.45 -20.35 10.01
N LYS A 549 12.37 -21.62 10.39
CA LYS A 549 11.91 -22.70 9.53
C LYS A 549 10.42 -22.95 9.72
N GLY A 550 9.79 -23.46 8.67
CA GLY A 550 8.41 -23.94 8.75
C GLY A 550 8.24 -25.07 9.76
N PHE A 551 7.03 -25.23 10.29
CA PHE A 551 6.61 -26.39 11.07
C PHE A 551 5.20 -26.79 10.64
N ASP A 552 4.85 -28.05 10.84
CA ASP A 552 3.54 -28.58 10.44
C ASP A 552 2.44 -28.09 11.41
N PHE A 553 1.31 -27.69 10.85
CA PHE A 553 0.13 -27.31 11.61
C PHE A 553 -1.13 -27.62 10.81
N ASN A 554 -2.26 -27.77 11.50
CA ASN A 554 -3.53 -28.09 10.86
C ASN A 554 -4.21 -26.83 10.33
N MET A 555 -4.86 -26.97 9.17
CA MET A 555 -5.64 -25.93 8.51
C MET A 555 -7.03 -26.47 8.15
N THR A 556 -7.99 -25.57 7.96
CA THR A 556 -9.31 -25.92 7.43
C THR A 556 -9.21 -26.46 6.00
N LYS A 557 -10.20 -27.28 5.58
CA LYS A 557 -10.27 -27.81 4.20
C LYS A 557 -10.43 -26.67 3.19
N GLU A 558 -11.15 -25.64 3.59
CA GLU A 558 -11.37 -24.39 2.87
C GLU A 558 -10.03 -23.69 2.59
N GLN A 559 -9.17 -23.56 3.60
CA GLN A 559 -7.85 -22.95 3.41
C GLN A 559 -6.98 -23.77 2.45
N HIS A 560 -6.97 -25.10 2.56
CA HIS A 560 -6.26 -25.96 1.61
C HIS A 560 -6.74 -25.77 0.16
N PHE A 561 -8.06 -25.72 -0.04
CA PHE A 561 -8.65 -25.44 -1.35
C PHE A 561 -8.22 -24.07 -1.88
N PHE A 562 -8.30 -23.02 -1.07
CA PHE A 562 -7.94 -21.67 -1.48
C PHE A 562 -6.44 -21.48 -1.75
N ASN A 563 -5.58 -22.22 -1.04
CA ASN A 563 -4.13 -22.27 -1.33
C ASN A 563 -3.90 -22.76 -2.77
N TRP A 564 -4.50 -23.89 -3.15
CA TRP A 564 -4.38 -24.42 -4.51
C TRP A 564 -5.03 -23.52 -5.56
N LEU A 565 -6.23 -23.00 -5.30
CA LEU A 565 -6.92 -22.09 -6.21
C LEU A 565 -6.08 -20.84 -6.52
N SER A 566 -5.48 -20.25 -5.49
CA SER A 566 -4.64 -19.06 -5.63
C SER A 566 -3.38 -19.34 -6.44
N LEU A 567 -2.70 -20.45 -6.14
CA LEU A 567 -1.49 -20.85 -6.85
C LEU A 567 -1.77 -21.13 -8.34
N ILE A 568 -2.84 -21.87 -8.65
CA ILE A 568 -3.24 -22.18 -10.03
C ILE A 568 -3.61 -20.91 -10.78
N ALA A 569 -4.45 -20.05 -10.21
CA ALA A 569 -4.88 -18.80 -10.85
C ALA A 569 -3.70 -17.84 -11.10
N PHE A 570 -2.78 -17.73 -10.15
CA PHE A 570 -1.56 -16.93 -10.29
C PHE A 570 -0.65 -17.49 -11.40
N THR A 571 -0.45 -18.81 -11.42
CA THR A 571 0.41 -19.49 -12.42
C THR A 571 -0.16 -19.33 -13.83
N ILE A 572 -1.46 -19.59 -14.03
CA ILE A 572 -2.13 -19.41 -15.32
C ILE A 572 -1.98 -17.97 -15.82
N SER A 573 -2.29 -16.99 -14.95
CA SER A 573 -2.23 -15.58 -15.32
C SER A 573 -0.81 -15.14 -15.71
N SER A 574 0.17 -15.50 -14.88
CA SER A 574 1.57 -15.12 -15.08
C SER A 574 2.18 -15.78 -16.32
N PHE A 575 1.93 -17.08 -16.51
CA PHE A 575 2.41 -17.82 -17.67
C PHE A 575 1.81 -17.29 -18.97
N TYR A 576 0.50 -16.98 -18.97
CA TYR A 576 -0.16 -16.40 -20.13
C TYR A 576 0.42 -15.05 -20.53
N ILE A 577 0.66 -14.17 -19.54
CA ILE A 577 1.28 -12.86 -19.76
C ILE A 577 2.67 -13.02 -20.37
N LEU A 578 3.48 -13.93 -19.83
CA LEU A 578 4.83 -14.21 -20.33
C LEU A 578 4.80 -14.66 -21.80
N ILE A 579 3.96 -15.64 -22.13
CA ILE A 579 3.78 -16.13 -23.52
C ILE A 579 3.34 -15.00 -24.44
N TYR A 580 2.37 -14.19 -24.01
CA TYR A 580 1.86 -13.09 -24.82
C TYR A 580 2.97 -12.06 -25.13
N ILE A 581 3.76 -11.68 -24.12
CA ILE A 581 4.88 -10.75 -24.28
C ILE A 581 5.92 -11.34 -25.24
N LEU A 582 6.30 -12.61 -25.06
CA LEU A 582 7.26 -13.29 -25.95
C LEU A 582 6.77 -13.33 -27.40
N LYS A 583 5.49 -13.66 -27.61
CA LYS A 583 4.87 -13.66 -28.95
C LYS A 583 4.93 -12.28 -29.60
N VAL A 584 4.59 -11.22 -28.87
CA VAL A 584 4.65 -9.84 -29.37
C VAL A 584 6.08 -9.41 -29.65
N PHE A 585 7.03 -9.81 -28.81
CA PHE A 585 8.45 -9.51 -29.00
C PHE A 585 9.00 -10.20 -30.26
N ILE A 586 8.80 -11.51 -30.40
CA ILE A 586 9.24 -12.29 -31.57
C ILE A 586 8.64 -11.71 -32.85
N PHE A 587 7.34 -11.39 -32.86
CA PHE A 587 6.70 -10.80 -34.02
C PHE A 587 7.27 -9.43 -34.43
N LYS A 588 7.77 -8.64 -33.47
CA LYS A 588 8.41 -7.33 -33.72
C LYS A 588 9.89 -7.43 -34.10
N VAL A 589 10.54 -8.55 -33.84
CA VAL A 589 11.95 -8.78 -34.20
C VAL A 589 12.03 -9.42 -35.59
N LEU A 590 11.07 -10.28 -35.94
CA LEU A 590 10.99 -10.95 -37.23
C LEU A 590 10.40 -10.08 -38.36
N ASN A 591 9.70 -8.99 -38.02
CA ASN A 591 9.19 -7.98 -38.95
C ASN A 591 9.81 -6.62 -38.63
#